data_AF-A0A354UZX0-F1
#
_entry.id   AF-A0A354UZX0-F1
#
_cell.length_a   1.000
_cell.length_b   1.000
_cell.length_c   1.000
_cell.angle_alpha   90.00
_cell.angle_beta   90.00
_cell.angle_gamma   90.00
#
_symmetry.space_group_name_H-M   'P 1'
#
loop_
_entity.id
_entity.type
_entity.pdbx_description
1 polymer ?
#
loop_
_entity_poly.entity_id
_entity_poly.type
_entity_poly.pdbx_seq_one_letter_code
_entity_poly.pdbx_strand_id
1 'polypeptide(L)'
;SMPALWLELRPIRAVAVQPYVDAAAVTMTLGVEAETRITPAQTTPNCPFPEKISIVPPTPAQVSIGIPIDVPFTGINKIVETQFAGRTFPEDGSGSVNVTVKRASVLPSGERLLISLLVNAKEKSSFFGFGGEANVHIWGRPVLDQAQQTLRLTNIELAVESEAAFGLLGAAARAAMPHLQKVLADKATIDLKPLLGDARKKIAAAIAELERNEDGVRVAAEITSLNLADIAFDSKTLRVIAEAAGTINVSITTLPGL
;
A
#
# COMPACT_ATOMS: atom_id res chain seq x y z
N SER A 1 12.45 15.77 6.18
CA SER A 1 11.04 15.81 5.76
C SER A 1 10.91 14.98 4.49
N MET A 2 9.77 14.32 4.26
CA MET A 2 9.51 13.74 2.94
C MET A 2 9.28 14.88 1.94
N PRO A 3 9.69 14.75 0.66
CA PRO A 3 9.39 15.75 -0.35
C PRO A 3 7.87 15.91 -0.49
N ALA A 4 7.42 17.14 -0.75
CA ALA A 4 6.00 17.39 -1.04
C ALA A 4 5.64 16.64 -2.34
N LEU A 5 4.67 15.72 -2.25
CA LEU A 5 4.17 14.95 -3.37
C LEU A 5 2.85 15.57 -3.84
N TRP A 6 2.74 15.84 -5.13
CA TRP A 6 1.57 16.43 -5.76
C TRP A 6 0.93 15.43 -6.72
N LEU A 7 -0.40 15.31 -6.65
CA LEU A 7 -1.16 14.52 -7.62
C LEU A 7 -1.46 15.39 -8.85
N GLU A 8 -0.86 15.04 -9.98
CA GLU A 8 -1.20 15.56 -11.29
C GLU A 8 -2.29 14.68 -11.91
N LEU A 9 -3.34 15.31 -12.44
CA LEU A 9 -4.44 14.65 -13.15
C LEU A 9 -4.61 15.29 -14.53
N ARG A 10 -4.49 14.50 -15.59
CA ARG A 10 -4.60 14.94 -16.98
C ARG A 10 -5.78 14.25 -17.67
N PRO A 11 -6.91 14.96 -17.90
CA PRO A 11 -8.00 14.44 -18.71
C PRO A 11 -7.53 14.11 -20.12
N ILE A 12 -7.87 12.91 -20.60
CA ILE A 12 -7.58 12.45 -21.97
C ILE A 12 -8.85 12.25 -22.79
N ARG A 13 -9.99 12.01 -22.14
CA ARG A 13 -11.28 11.79 -22.80
C ARG A 13 -12.44 12.30 -21.95
N ALA A 14 -13.42 12.90 -22.60
CA ALA A 14 -14.72 13.21 -22.01
C ALA A 14 -15.82 12.45 -22.78
N VAL A 15 -16.71 11.81 -22.03
CA VAL A 15 -17.84 11.05 -22.57
C VAL A 15 -19.12 11.49 -21.90
N ALA A 16 -20.25 11.24 -22.55
CA ALA A 16 -21.56 11.39 -21.95
C ALA A 16 -22.47 10.24 -22.35
N VAL A 17 -23.39 9.88 -21.46
CA VAL A 17 -24.55 9.08 -21.85
C VAL A 17 -25.60 10.02 -22.44
N GLN A 18 -26.45 9.50 -23.35
CA GLN A 18 -27.59 10.24 -23.88
C GLN A 18 -28.39 10.89 -22.74
N PRO A 19 -28.52 12.23 -22.70
CA PRO A 19 -29.23 12.91 -21.64
C PRO A 19 -30.72 12.59 -21.70
N TYR A 20 -31.32 12.47 -20.52
CA TYR A 20 -32.74 12.28 -20.35
C TYR A 20 -33.37 13.58 -19.84
N VAL A 21 -34.47 14.00 -20.46
CA VAL A 21 -35.21 15.20 -20.10
C VAL A 21 -36.63 14.80 -19.76
N ASP A 22 -37.09 15.20 -18.57
CA ASP A 22 -38.48 15.09 -18.17
C ASP A 22 -39.03 16.45 -17.69
N ALA A 23 -40.25 16.44 -17.17
CA ALA A 23 -40.94 17.67 -16.72
C ALA A 23 -40.30 18.32 -15.48
N ALA A 24 -39.45 17.59 -14.74
CA ALA A 24 -38.86 18.05 -13.49
C ALA A 24 -37.37 18.38 -13.63
N ALA A 25 -36.61 17.62 -14.44
CA ALA A 25 -35.17 17.78 -14.53
C ALA A 25 -34.57 17.35 -15.87
N VAL A 26 -33.37 17.84 -16.13
CA VAL A 26 -32.44 17.30 -17.11
C VAL A 26 -31.43 16.44 -16.37
N THR A 27 -31.38 15.14 -16.70
CA THR A 27 -30.40 14.20 -16.14
C THR A 27 -29.34 13.89 -17.19
N MET A 28 -28.08 14.12 -16.85
CA MET A 28 -26.94 13.85 -17.74
C MET A 28 -25.84 13.11 -16.98
N THR A 29 -25.38 12.00 -17.53
CA THR A 29 -24.18 11.29 -17.04
C THR A 29 -22.99 11.74 -17.86
N LEU A 30 -22.02 12.37 -17.20
CA LEU A 30 -20.73 12.75 -17.78
C LEU A 30 -19.64 11.82 -17.25
N GLY A 31 -18.67 11.47 -18.09
CA GLY A 31 -17.49 10.70 -17.72
C GLY A 31 -16.21 11.41 -18.18
N VAL A 32 -15.17 11.33 -17.35
CA VAL A 32 -13.83 11.81 -17.68
C VAL A 32 -12.84 10.66 -17.46
N GLU A 33 -12.08 10.34 -18.50
CA GLU A 33 -10.91 9.47 -18.38
C GLU A 33 -9.68 10.36 -18.25
N ALA A 34 -8.82 10.07 -17.28
CA ALA A 34 -7.64 10.86 -17.00
C ALA A 34 -6.44 9.99 -16.65
N GLU A 35 -5.25 10.45 -17.04
CA GLU A 35 -3.98 9.92 -16.56
C GLU A 35 -3.63 10.59 -15.22
N THR A 36 -3.15 9.81 -14.25
CA THR A 36 -2.71 10.31 -12.96
C THR A 36 -1.21 10.10 -12.76
N ARG A 37 -0.53 11.08 -12.16
CA ARG A 37 0.90 11.01 -11.85
C ARG A 37 1.20 11.71 -10.54
N ILE A 38 2.14 11.18 -9.76
CA ILE A 38 2.69 11.91 -8.62
C ILE A 38 3.99 12.60 -9.02
N THR A 39 4.07 13.90 -8.78
CA THR A 39 5.24 14.73 -9.09
C THR A 39 5.85 15.31 -7.80
N PRO A 40 7.18 15.52 -7.75
CA PRO A 40 7.86 16.09 -6.58
C PRO A 40 7.71 17.62 -6.46
N ALA A 41 7.01 18.25 -7.40
CA ALA A 41 6.75 19.68 -7.44
C ALA A 41 5.33 19.92 -7.95
N GLN A 42 4.66 20.95 -7.41
CA GLN A 42 3.31 21.31 -7.84
C GLN A 42 3.34 21.65 -9.33
N THR A 43 2.54 20.95 -10.11
CA THR A 43 2.31 21.28 -11.51
C THR A 43 0.93 21.93 -11.64
N THR A 44 0.85 22.97 -12.44
CA THR A 44 -0.43 23.54 -12.92
C THR A 44 -0.54 23.20 -14.40
N PRO A 45 -0.73 21.93 -14.75
CA PRO A 45 -0.81 21.54 -16.15
C PRO A 45 -2.02 22.26 -16.78
N ASN A 46 -1.80 22.89 -17.92
CA ASN A 46 -2.91 23.40 -18.72
C ASN A 46 -3.59 22.20 -19.37
N CYS A 47 -4.62 21.70 -18.69
CA CYS A 47 -5.44 20.58 -19.11
C CYS A 47 -6.77 21.12 -19.66
N PRO A 48 -6.80 21.63 -20.92
CA PRO A 48 -8.06 22.05 -21.50
C PRO A 48 -9.01 20.86 -21.51
N PHE A 49 -10.26 21.11 -21.13
CA PHE A 49 -11.30 20.09 -21.21
C PHE A 49 -11.41 19.60 -22.65
N PRO A 50 -11.58 18.29 -22.91
CA PRO A 50 -11.67 17.77 -24.27
C PRO A 50 -12.74 18.50 -25.09
N GLU A 51 -12.38 18.98 -26.29
CA GLU A 51 -13.27 19.79 -27.15
C GLU A 51 -14.54 19.06 -27.59
N LYS A 52 -14.53 17.72 -27.54
CA LYS A 52 -15.64 16.87 -27.94
C LYS A 52 -16.00 15.93 -26.82
N ILE A 53 -17.30 15.88 -26.52
CA ILE A 53 -17.89 14.88 -25.63
C ILE A 53 -18.43 13.76 -26.52
N SER A 54 -17.93 12.54 -26.33
CA SER A 54 -18.41 11.39 -27.11
C SER A 54 -19.64 10.78 -26.44
N ILE A 55 -20.71 10.53 -27.20
CA ILE A 55 -21.89 9.83 -26.68
C ILE A 55 -21.60 8.32 -26.65
N VAL A 56 -21.72 7.73 -25.47
CA VAL A 56 -21.50 6.29 -25.22
C VAL A 56 -22.80 5.60 -24.82
N PRO A 57 -22.88 4.26 -24.92
CA PRO A 57 -24.03 3.51 -24.43
C PRO A 57 -24.36 3.80 -22.96
N PRO A 58 -25.60 3.57 -22.52
CA PRO A 58 -25.97 3.72 -21.12
C PRO A 58 -25.03 2.94 -20.22
N THR A 59 -24.30 3.68 -19.39
CA THR A 59 -23.32 3.14 -18.45
C THR A 59 -23.66 3.65 -17.05
N PRO A 60 -23.58 2.84 -15.99
CA PRO A 60 -23.79 3.30 -14.62
C PRO A 60 -22.85 4.47 -14.28
N ALA A 61 -23.36 5.46 -13.55
CA ALA A 61 -22.52 6.52 -13.00
C ALA A 61 -21.64 5.92 -11.91
N GLN A 62 -20.35 5.71 -12.22
CA GLN A 62 -19.38 5.15 -11.30
C GLN A 62 -18.06 5.92 -11.40
N VAL A 63 -17.39 6.06 -10.26
CA VAL A 63 -16.01 6.52 -10.14
C VAL A 63 -15.13 5.30 -9.88
N SER A 64 -14.05 5.16 -10.64
CA SER A 64 -12.91 4.28 -10.32
C SER A 64 -11.63 5.10 -10.45
N ILE A 65 -10.84 5.15 -9.36
CA ILE A 65 -9.60 5.93 -9.30
C ILE A 65 -8.47 5.00 -8.85
N GLY A 66 -7.48 4.81 -9.72
CA GLY A 66 -6.18 4.24 -9.36
C GLY A 66 -5.28 5.29 -8.72
N ILE A 67 -4.88 5.05 -7.48
CA ILE A 67 -4.09 5.95 -6.64
C ILE A 67 -2.75 5.26 -6.36
N PRO A 68 -1.69 5.58 -7.12
CA PRO A 68 -0.36 5.09 -6.79
C PRO A 68 0.15 5.79 -5.52
N ILE A 69 0.60 5.02 -4.54
CA ILE A 69 1.15 5.49 -3.28
C ILE A 69 2.63 5.08 -3.25
N ASP A 70 3.51 6.04 -3.49
CA ASP A 70 4.95 5.82 -3.43
C ASP A 70 5.45 5.90 -1.98
N VAL A 71 5.74 4.75 -1.39
CA VAL A 71 6.22 4.66 -0.01
C VAL A 71 7.74 4.47 -0.02
N PRO A 72 8.52 5.42 0.51
CA PRO A 72 9.95 5.22 0.70
C PRO A 72 10.23 4.01 1.61
N PHE A 73 11.32 3.27 1.36
CA PHE A 73 11.70 2.14 2.22
C PHE A 73 11.90 2.53 3.70
N THR A 74 12.23 3.79 3.99
CA THR A 74 12.26 4.31 5.38
C THR A 74 10.88 4.28 6.05
N GLY A 75 9.80 4.48 5.29
CA GLY A 75 8.42 4.32 5.75
C GLY A 75 8.05 2.84 5.94
N ILE A 76 8.41 1.98 4.99
CA ILE A 76 8.20 0.53 5.09
C ILE A 76 8.92 -0.05 6.31
N ASN A 77 10.15 0.39 6.57
CA ASN A 77 10.92 -0.04 7.73
C ASN A 77 10.22 0.29 9.06
N LYS A 78 9.46 1.39 9.15
CA LYS A 78 8.68 1.68 10.37
C LYS A 78 7.55 0.67 10.57
N ILE A 79 6.87 0.27 9.50
CA ILE A 79 5.79 -0.73 9.55
C ILE A 79 6.38 -2.07 10.00
N VAL A 80 7.47 -2.49 9.35
CA VAL A 80 8.14 -3.77 9.63
C VAL A 80 8.74 -3.80 11.02
N GLU A 81 9.40 -2.72 11.46
CA GLU A 81 9.91 -2.62 12.83
C GLU A 81 8.79 -2.71 13.86
N THR A 82 7.67 -2.00 13.65
CA THR A 82 6.49 -2.07 14.54
C THR A 82 5.90 -3.48 14.58
N GLN A 83 5.95 -4.20 13.45
CA GLN A 83 5.41 -5.54 13.34
C GLN A 83 6.29 -6.59 14.02
N PHE A 84 7.61 -6.51 13.88
CA PHE A 84 8.50 -7.61 14.29
C PHE A 84 9.38 -7.31 15.50
N ALA A 85 9.82 -6.07 15.72
CA ALA A 85 10.76 -5.76 16.80
C ALA A 85 10.14 -6.06 18.19
N GLY A 86 10.93 -6.70 19.06
CA GLY A 86 10.52 -7.16 20.38
C GLY A 86 9.71 -8.46 20.40
N ARG A 87 9.24 -8.96 19.24
CA ARG A 87 8.53 -10.24 19.20
C ARG A 87 9.46 -11.41 19.40
N THR A 88 8.99 -12.42 20.12
CA THR A 88 9.71 -13.66 20.37
C THR A 88 8.99 -14.83 19.73
N PHE A 89 9.73 -15.64 18.98
CA PHE A 89 9.24 -16.81 18.27
C PHE A 89 9.87 -18.11 18.83
N PRO A 90 9.13 -19.23 18.82
CA PRO A 90 7.70 -19.31 18.47
C PRO A 90 6.83 -18.69 19.58
N GLU A 91 5.74 -18.01 19.20
CA GLU A 91 4.91 -17.21 20.13
C GLU A 91 4.19 -18.06 21.19
N ASP A 92 3.89 -19.31 20.87
CA ASP A 92 3.28 -20.32 21.76
C ASP A 92 4.28 -20.95 22.74
N GLY A 93 5.57 -20.59 22.62
CA GLY A 93 6.64 -21.17 23.40
C GLY A 93 6.96 -22.62 23.05
N SER A 94 6.42 -23.17 21.96
CA SER A 94 6.70 -24.54 21.49
C SER A 94 8.05 -24.62 20.76
N GLY A 95 9.14 -24.44 21.48
CA GLY A 95 10.47 -24.45 20.88
C GLY A 95 11.58 -24.65 21.91
N SER A 96 12.62 -25.37 21.51
CA SER A 96 13.86 -25.52 22.29
C SER A 96 14.67 -24.22 22.37
N VAL A 97 14.39 -23.26 21.50
CA VAL A 97 15.05 -21.96 21.39
C VAL A 97 13.99 -20.85 21.29
N ASN A 98 14.19 -19.77 22.06
CA ASN A 98 13.46 -18.51 21.88
C ASN A 98 14.25 -17.60 20.95
N VAL A 99 13.63 -17.12 19.88
CA VAL A 99 14.22 -16.17 18.93
C VAL A 99 13.51 -14.84 19.05
N THR A 100 14.17 -13.85 19.65
CA THR A 100 13.63 -12.49 19.78
C THR A 100 14.17 -11.61 18.67
N VAL A 101 13.28 -10.98 17.89
CA VAL A 101 13.68 -10.01 16.87
C VAL A 101 14.02 -8.68 17.54
N LYS A 102 15.24 -8.19 17.37
CA LYS A 102 15.69 -6.89 17.89
C LYS A 102 15.45 -5.76 16.92
N ARG A 103 15.67 -6.02 15.62
CA ARG A 103 15.43 -5.08 14.52
C ARG A 103 15.00 -5.83 13.27
N ALA A 104 14.23 -5.17 12.43
CA ALA A 104 13.76 -5.65 11.16
C ALA A 104 13.79 -4.50 10.13
N SER A 105 14.35 -4.77 8.95
CA SER A 105 14.43 -3.78 7.88
C SER A 105 14.21 -4.43 6.52
N VAL A 106 13.77 -3.64 5.56
CA VAL A 106 13.49 -4.05 4.19
C VAL A 106 14.19 -3.09 3.23
N LEU A 107 14.88 -3.67 2.26
CA LEU A 107 15.57 -2.95 1.21
C LEU A 107 15.29 -3.61 -0.15
N PRO A 108 15.34 -2.84 -1.25
CA PRO A 108 15.29 -3.43 -2.58
C PRO A 108 16.62 -4.14 -2.88
N SER A 109 16.54 -5.28 -3.57
CA SER A 109 17.68 -6.11 -3.97
C SER A 109 17.42 -6.71 -5.35
N GLY A 110 17.68 -5.92 -6.40
CA GLY A 110 17.31 -6.30 -7.77
C GLY A 110 15.79 -6.42 -7.92
N GLU A 111 15.31 -7.55 -8.42
CA GLU A 111 13.87 -7.87 -8.52
C GLU A 111 13.27 -8.47 -7.26
N ARG A 112 14.02 -8.48 -6.15
CA ARG A 112 13.57 -9.00 -4.85
C ARG A 112 13.65 -7.92 -3.78
N LEU A 113 12.94 -8.13 -2.69
CA LEU A 113 13.17 -7.42 -1.43
C LEU A 113 14.11 -8.25 -0.56
N LEU A 114 15.04 -7.58 0.10
CA LEU A 114 15.87 -8.11 1.17
C LEU A 114 15.28 -7.66 2.50
N ILE A 115 14.75 -8.60 3.28
CA ILE A 115 14.41 -8.40 4.69
C ILE A 115 15.61 -8.81 5.53
N SER A 116 16.10 -7.91 6.37
CA SER A 116 17.19 -8.17 7.31
C SER A 116 16.66 -8.08 8.73
N LEU A 117 16.79 -9.18 9.48
CA LEU A 117 16.38 -9.30 10.87
C LEU A 117 17.62 -9.47 11.75
N LEU A 118 17.81 -8.58 12.72
CA LEU A 118 18.72 -8.85 13.83
C LEU A 118 17.96 -9.62 14.88
N VAL A 119 18.36 -10.85 15.15
CA VAL A 119 17.70 -11.72 16.13
C VAL A 119 18.64 -12.09 17.27
N ASN A 120 18.06 -12.29 18.45
CA ASN A 120 18.73 -12.86 19.59
C ASN A 120 18.11 -14.23 19.89
N ALA A 121 18.90 -15.29 19.75
CA ALA A 121 18.48 -16.65 20.04
C ALA A 121 18.93 -17.05 21.45
N LYS A 122 18.04 -17.65 22.24
CA LYS A 122 18.33 -18.16 23.59
C LYS A 122 17.78 -19.57 23.77
N GLU A 123 18.63 -20.53 24.14
CA GLU A 123 18.19 -21.89 24.46
C GLU A 123 17.37 -21.92 25.75
N LYS A 124 16.27 -22.69 25.77
CA LYS A 124 15.43 -22.85 26.97
C LYS A 124 16.01 -23.84 27.98
N SER A 125 16.61 -24.93 27.48
CA SER A 125 16.95 -26.10 28.30
C SER A 125 18.40 -26.11 28.83
N SER A 126 19.20 -25.09 28.51
CA SER A 126 20.61 -25.04 28.90
C SER A 126 20.81 -24.28 30.21
N PHE A 127 21.42 -24.95 31.19
CA PHE A 127 21.78 -24.39 32.51
C PHE A 127 22.78 -23.21 32.41
N PHE A 128 23.46 -23.06 31.26
CA PHE A 128 24.45 -22.02 31.02
C PHE A 128 23.94 -20.84 30.18
N GLY A 129 22.67 -20.84 29.75
CA GLY A 129 22.07 -19.70 29.06
C GLY A 129 22.77 -19.30 27.76
N PHE A 130 23.28 -20.28 26.99
CA PHE A 130 23.91 -20.01 25.71
C PHE A 130 22.89 -19.34 24.77
N GLY A 131 23.24 -18.13 24.36
CA GLY A 131 22.47 -17.34 23.42
C GLY A 131 23.42 -16.49 22.59
N GLY A 132 22.96 -16.08 21.41
CA GLY A 132 23.79 -15.36 20.46
C GLY A 132 22.95 -14.49 19.54
N GLU A 133 23.57 -13.41 19.07
CA GLU A 133 23.00 -12.57 18.03
C GLU A 133 23.33 -13.13 16.65
N ALA A 134 22.36 -12.99 15.74
CA ALA A 134 22.54 -13.35 14.34
C ALA A 134 21.77 -12.36 13.46
N ASN A 135 22.32 -12.07 12.30
CA ASN A 135 21.61 -11.41 11.21
C ASN A 135 21.01 -12.48 10.31
N VAL A 136 19.70 -12.40 10.10
CA VAL A 136 18.95 -13.26 9.20
C VAL A 136 18.55 -12.42 8.00
N HIS A 137 19.05 -12.81 6.83
CA HIS A 137 18.78 -12.15 5.57
C HIS A 137 17.83 -13.02 4.75
N ILE A 138 16.77 -12.39 4.25
CA ILE A 138 15.69 -13.06 3.52
C ILE A 138 15.49 -12.30 2.21
N TRP A 139 15.74 -12.96 1.09
CA TRP A 139 15.40 -12.42 -0.23
C TRP A 139 14.11 -13.03 -0.71
N GLY A 140 13.21 -12.23 -1.25
CA GLY A 140 11.99 -12.76 -1.87
C GLY A 140 11.35 -11.76 -2.82
N ARG A 141 10.57 -12.27 -3.76
CA ARG A 141 9.79 -11.44 -4.68
C ARG A 141 8.52 -10.95 -3.96
N PRO A 142 8.28 -9.63 -3.87
CA PRO A 142 7.08 -9.12 -3.23
C PRO A 142 5.87 -9.38 -4.14
N VAL A 143 4.78 -9.86 -3.54
CA VAL A 143 3.49 -10.03 -4.18
C VAL A 143 2.40 -9.49 -3.27
N LEU A 144 1.37 -8.87 -3.84
CA LEU A 144 0.22 -8.40 -3.09
C LEU A 144 -0.76 -9.57 -2.86
N ASP A 145 -1.07 -9.84 -1.61
CA ASP A 145 -2.24 -10.63 -1.23
C ASP A 145 -3.44 -9.68 -1.14
N GLN A 146 -4.22 -9.60 -2.22
CA GLN A 146 -5.39 -8.72 -2.29
C GLN A 146 -6.49 -9.10 -1.29
N ALA A 147 -6.62 -10.37 -0.91
CA ALA A 147 -7.65 -10.77 0.06
C ALA A 147 -7.29 -10.29 1.47
N GLN A 148 -6.02 -10.43 1.85
CA GLN A 148 -5.54 -10.04 3.17
C GLN A 148 -5.08 -8.58 3.26
N GLN A 149 -4.91 -7.91 2.10
CA GLN A 149 -4.35 -6.57 1.99
C GLN A 149 -2.93 -6.51 2.59
N THR A 150 -2.12 -7.52 2.29
CA THR A 150 -0.74 -7.68 2.80
C THR A 150 0.26 -7.88 1.68
N LEU A 151 1.48 -7.41 1.85
CA LEU A 151 2.59 -7.79 0.98
C LEU A 151 3.17 -9.11 1.49
N ARG A 152 3.24 -10.12 0.63
CA ARG A 152 3.87 -11.40 0.92
C ARG A 152 5.15 -11.54 0.10
N LEU A 153 6.12 -12.30 0.62
CA LEU A 153 7.26 -12.71 -0.16
C LEU A 153 7.04 -14.09 -0.77
N THR A 154 7.41 -14.24 -2.03
CA THR A 154 7.45 -15.52 -2.75
C THR A 154 8.88 -15.78 -3.23
N ASN A 155 9.20 -17.02 -3.61
CA ASN A 155 10.55 -17.41 -4.05
C ASN A 155 11.62 -17.00 -3.02
N ILE A 156 11.38 -17.41 -1.77
CA ILE A 156 12.18 -16.99 -0.62
C ILE A 156 13.52 -17.73 -0.61
N GLU A 157 14.60 -16.97 -0.45
CA GLU A 157 15.94 -17.47 -0.13
C GLU A 157 16.37 -16.87 1.22
N LEU A 158 17.02 -17.68 2.05
CA LEU A 158 17.42 -17.28 3.39
C LEU A 158 18.89 -17.58 3.63
N ALA A 159 19.61 -16.59 4.15
CA ALA A 159 20.96 -16.72 4.66
C ALA A 159 21.01 -16.26 6.11
N VAL A 160 21.86 -16.88 6.91
CA VAL A 160 22.11 -16.44 8.29
C VAL A 160 23.59 -16.21 8.48
N GLU A 161 23.87 -14.99 8.91
CA GLU A 161 25.19 -14.56 9.31
C GLU A 161 25.18 -14.46 10.83
N SER A 162 26.00 -15.27 11.49
CA SER A 162 26.17 -15.20 12.94
C SER A 162 27.63 -14.89 13.25
N GLU A 163 27.88 -13.92 14.13
CA GLU A 163 29.22 -13.65 14.64
C GLU A 163 29.79 -14.85 15.42
N ALA A 164 28.93 -15.76 15.86
CA ALA A 164 29.30 -17.02 16.51
C ALA A 164 29.42 -18.23 15.56
N ALA A 165 29.48 -18.00 14.24
CA ALA A 165 29.47 -19.03 13.19
C ALA A 165 30.62 -20.06 13.26
N PHE A 166 31.59 -19.90 14.17
CA PHE A 166 32.74 -20.79 14.33
C PHE A 166 32.72 -21.65 15.63
N GLY A 167 31.55 -21.84 16.28
CA GLY A 167 31.43 -22.67 17.51
C GLY A 167 30.10 -23.43 17.66
N LEU A 168 29.81 -23.98 18.86
CA LEU A 168 28.58 -24.75 19.18
C LEU A 168 27.28 -24.00 18.86
N LEU A 169 27.31 -22.66 18.89
CA LEU A 169 26.20 -21.80 18.46
C LEU A 169 25.84 -21.98 16.97
N GLY A 170 26.81 -22.36 16.12
CA GLY A 170 26.56 -22.75 14.73
C GLY A 170 25.75 -24.04 14.59
N ALA A 171 25.81 -24.97 15.56
CA ALA A 171 25.01 -26.19 15.54
C ALA A 171 23.55 -25.91 15.94
N ALA A 172 23.34 -25.12 17.00
CA ALA A 172 22.00 -24.69 17.42
C ALA A 172 21.32 -23.79 16.37
N ALA A 173 22.06 -22.85 15.77
CA ALA A 173 21.56 -22.02 14.67
C ALA A 173 21.17 -22.85 13.44
N ARG A 174 21.98 -23.85 13.05
CA ARG A 174 21.63 -24.77 11.95
C ARG A 174 20.39 -25.62 12.27
N ALA A 175 20.22 -26.04 13.52
CA ALA A 175 19.05 -26.81 13.94
C ALA A 175 17.75 -25.98 13.97
N ALA A 176 17.84 -24.70 14.34
CA ALA A 176 16.70 -23.78 14.36
C ALA A 176 16.35 -23.24 12.96
N MET A 177 17.28 -23.32 11.99
CA MET A 177 17.14 -22.71 10.66
C MET A 177 15.87 -23.13 9.90
N PRO A 178 15.53 -24.43 9.78
CA PRO A 178 14.37 -24.83 8.99
C PRO A 178 13.05 -24.37 9.62
N HIS A 179 12.99 -24.33 10.95
CA HIS A 179 11.82 -23.83 11.66
C HIS A 179 11.69 -22.31 11.52
N LEU A 180 12.80 -21.59 11.65
CA LEU A 180 12.85 -20.15 11.43
C LEU A 180 12.49 -19.79 9.98
N GLN A 181 13.03 -20.52 8.99
CA GLN A 181 12.65 -20.40 7.57
C GLN A 181 11.16 -20.61 7.36
N LYS A 182 10.57 -21.63 7.99
CA LYS A 182 9.14 -21.92 7.88
C LYS A 182 8.29 -20.82 8.51
N VAL A 183 8.61 -20.41 9.74
CA VAL A 183 7.90 -19.34 10.44
C VAL A 183 8.02 -18.03 9.66
N LEU A 184 9.20 -17.71 9.14
CA LEU A 184 9.41 -16.51 8.33
C LEU A 184 8.71 -16.62 6.97
N ALA A 185 8.71 -17.77 6.29
CA ALA A 185 7.96 -17.93 5.06
C ALA A 185 6.43 -17.81 5.28
N ASP A 186 5.93 -18.34 6.39
CA ASP A 186 4.51 -18.29 6.74
C ASP A 186 4.07 -16.93 7.30
N LYS A 187 4.99 -16.15 7.89
CA LYS A 187 4.69 -14.91 8.63
C LYS A 187 5.41 -13.66 8.10
N ALA A 188 6.25 -13.75 7.06
CA ALA A 188 6.84 -12.59 6.37
C ALA A 188 5.79 -11.94 5.46
N THR A 189 4.70 -11.52 6.08
CA THR A 189 3.69 -10.68 5.48
C THR A 189 3.84 -9.28 6.10
N ILE A 190 3.77 -8.24 5.28
CA ILE A 190 3.74 -6.86 5.76
C ILE A 190 2.30 -6.39 5.65
N ASP A 191 1.72 -5.96 6.76
CA ASP A 191 0.36 -5.40 6.74
C ASP A 191 0.36 -4.03 6.07
N LEU A 192 -0.34 -3.92 4.94
CA LEU A 192 -0.46 -2.68 4.18
C LEU A 192 -1.73 -1.89 4.51
N LYS A 193 -2.62 -2.41 5.38
CA LYS A 193 -3.84 -1.71 5.81
C LYS A 193 -3.59 -0.33 6.42
N PRO A 194 -2.48 -0.06 7.15
CA PRO A 194 -2.19 1.30 7.60
C PRO A 194 -2.11 2.31 6.45
N LEU A 195 -1.56 1.90 5.30
CA LEU A 195 -1.48 2.75 4.10
C LEU A 195 -2.87 3.04 3.53
N LEU A 196 -3.75 2.03 3.49
CA LEU A 196 -5.15 2.20 3.10
C LEU A 196 -5.90 3.14 4.03
N GLY A 197 -5.67 3.03 5.35
CA GLY A 197 -6.30 3.89 6.34
C GLY A 197 -5.97 5.37 6.11
N ASP A 198 -4.72 5.67 5.79
CA ASP A 198 -4.29 7.04 5.49
C ASP A 198 -4.81 7.54 4.13
N ALA A 199 -4.83 6.67 3.10
CA ALA A 199 -5.44 6.99 1.81
C ALA A 199 -6.93 7.33 1.97
N ARG A 200 -7.68 6.53 2.74
CA ARG A 200 -9.11 6.75 3.02
C ARG A 200 -9.35 8.13 3.64
N LYS A 201 -8.55 8.51 4.64
CA LYS A 201 -8.67 9.83 5.29
C LYS A 201 -8.43 10.97 4.30
N LYS A 202 -7.44 10.85 3.42
CA LYS A 202 -7.13 11.87 2.42
C LYS A 202 -8.24 12.01 1.37
N ILE A 203 -8.77 10.90 0.89
CA ILE A 203 -9.91 10.90 -0.05
C ILE A 203 -11.13 11.53 0.61
N ALA A 204 -11.44 11.15 1.84
CA ALA A 204 -12.57 11.72 2.59
C ALA A 204 -12.42 13.24 2.78
N ALA A 205 -11.22 13.73 3.07
CA ALA A 205 -10.95 15.16 3.18
C ALA A 205 -11.17 15.91 1.85
N ALA A 206 -10.70 15.33 0.73
CA ALA A 206 -10.91 15.91 -0.60
C ALA A 206 -12.39 15.95 -0.99
N ILE A 207 -13.15 14.89 -0.67
CA ILE A 207 -14.60 14.85 -0.89
C ILE A 207 -15.30 15.92 -0.05
N ALA A 208 -14.97 16.04 1.23
CA ALA A 208 -15.57 17.04 2.11
C ALA A 208 -15.30 18.49 1.64
N GLU A 209 -14.19 18.72 0.93
CA GLU A 209 -13.89 20.00 0.29
C GLU A 209 -14.76 20.23 -0.96
N LEU A 210 -14.99 19.20 -1.78
CA LEU A 210 -15.86 19.25 -2.96
C LEU A 210 -17.35 19.40 -2.63
N GLU A 211 -17.80 18.86 -1.49
CA GLU A 211 -19.21 18.96 -1.03
C GLU A 211 -19.57 20.35 -0.48
N ARG A 212 -18.65 21.32 -0.53
CA ARG A 212 -18.97 22.71 -0.19
C ARG A 212 -19.97 23.26 -1.19
N ASN A 213 -21.18 23.57 -0.70
CA ASN A 213 -22.23 24.18 -1.50
C ASN A 213 -21.84 25.62 -1.85
N GLU A 214 -21.63 25.89 -3.13
CA GLU A 214 -21.64 27.23 -3.71
C GLU A 214 -23.04 27.50 -4.27
N ASP A 215 -23.42 28.77 -4.45
CA ASP A 215 -24.80 29.16 -4.78
C ASP A 215 -25.35 28.37 -5.98
N GLY A 216 -26.26 27.44 -5.65
CA GLY A 216 -27.00 26.55 -6.56
C GLY A 216 -26.22 25.44 -7.25
N VAL A 217 -25.07 25.02 -6.71
CA VAL A 217 -24.42 23.75 -7.03
C VAL A 217 -24.31 22.89 -5.77
N ARG A 218 -24.83 21.66 -5.84
CA ARG A 218 -24.68 20.65 -4.80
C ARG A 218 -23.96 19.44 -5.35
N VAL A 219 -22.83 19.08 -4.75
CA VAL A 219 -22.08 17.86 -5.05
C VAL A 219 -22.34 16.86 -3.92
N ALA A 220 -22.67 15.62 -4.29
CA ALA A 220 -22.77 14.49 -3.38
C ALA A 220 -21.84 13.39 -3.88
N ALA A 221 -20.83 13.03 -3.09
CA ALA A 221 -19.84 12.03 -3.49
C ALA A 221 -19.74 10.93 -2.44
N GLU A 222 -19.77 9.68 -2.88
CA GLU A 222 -19.71 8.50 -2.01
C GLU A 222 -18.61 7.56 -2.49
N ILE A 223 -17.75 7.11 -1.58
CA ILE A 223 -16.77 6.04 -1.84
C ILE A 223 -17.32 4.74 -1.28
N THR A 224 -17.64 3.80 -2.17
CA THR A 224 -18.22 2.50 -1.84
C THR A 224 -17.15 1.46 -1.53
N SER A 225 -15.94 1.59 -2.10
CA SER A 225 -14.82 0.71 -1.78
C SER A 225 -13.46 1.39 -1.92
N LEU A 226 -12.49 0.90 -1.17
CA LEU A 226 -11.08 1.28 -1.27
C LEU A 226 -10.22 0.07 -0.93
N ASN A 227 -9.48 -0.46 -1.90
CA ASN A 227 -8.65 -1.65 -1.75
C ASN A 227 -7.31 -1.47 -2.44
N LEU A 228 -6.30 -2.24 -2.06
CA LEU A 228 -5.04 -2.33 -2.82
C LEU A 228 -5.24 -3.27 -4.00
N ALA A 229 -4.88 -2.78 -5.18
CA ALA A 229 -5.00 -3.50 -6.44
C ALA A 229 -3.66 -4.11 -6.89
N ASP A 230 -2.55 -3.39 -6.69
CA ASP A 230 -1.24 -3.86 -7.17
C ASP A 230 -0.06 -3.27 -6.39
N ILE A 231 1.13 -3.82 -6.58
CA ILE A 231 2.39 -3.31 -6.04
C ILE A 231 3.50 -3.30 -7.10
N ALA A 232 4.37 -2.31 -7.02
CA ALA A 232 5.62 -2.22 -7.77
C ALA A 232 6.70 -1.64 -6.86
N PHE A 233 7.98 -1.79 -7.21
CA PHE A 233 9.05 -1.13 -6.45
C PHE A 233 10.24 -0.83 -7.34
N ASP A 234 11.05 0.11 -6.89
CA ASP A 234 12.34 0.44 -7.47
C ASP A 234 13.42 0.54 -6.38
N SER A 235 14.57 1.13 -6.71
CA SER A 235 15.68 1.33 -5.75
C SER A 235 15.36 2.23 -4.54
N LYS A 236 14.23 2.96 -4.55
CA LYS A 236 13.89 4.01 -3.58
C LYS A 236 12.53 3.80 -2.92
N THR A 237 11.54 3.32 -3.66
CA THR A 237 10.16 3.23 -3.18
C THR A 237 9.52 1.88 -3.44
N LEU A 238 8.60 1.50 -2.55
CA LEU A 238 7.54 0.54 -2.80
C LEU A 238 6.30 1.35 -3.21
N ARG A 239 5.91 1.24 -4.47
CA ARG A 239 4.65 1.77 -4.99
C ARG A 239 3.54 0.77 -4.67
N VAL A 240 2.51 1.23 -3.99
CA VAL A 240 1.28 0.46 -3.78
C VAL A 240 0.15 1.16 -4.52
N ILE A 241 -0.58 0.45 -5.37
CA ILE A 241 -1.70 1.01 -6.13
C ILE A 241 -2.97 0.70 -5.35
N ALA A 242 -3.60 1.73 -4.81
CA ALA A 242 -4.95 1.64 -4.24
C ALA A 242 -5.98 1.96 -5.31
N GLU A 243 -7.09 1.24 -5.34
CA GLU A 243 -8.24 1.53 -6.18
C GLU A 243 -9.41 1.95 -5.29
N ALA A 244 -9.95 3.13 -5.58
CA ALA A 244 -11.16 3.64 -4.95
C ALA A 244 -12.32 3.52 -5.95
N ALA A 245 -13.44 2.94 -5.51
CA ALA A 245 -14.67 2.94 -6.28
C ALA A 245 -15.76 3.75 -5.56
N GLY A 246 -16.64 4.38 -6.33
CA GLY A 246 -17.67 5.24 -5.76
C GLY A 246 -18.65 5.79 -6.77
N THR A 247 -19.39 6.80 -6.34
CA THR A 247 -20.31 7.59 -7.18
C THR A 247 -20.15 9.07 -6.86
N ILE A 248 -20.40 9.92 -7.86
CA ILE A 248 -20.47 11.37 -7.69
C ILE A 248 -21.73 11.83 -8.42
N ASN A 249 -22.59 12.55 -7.71
CA ASN A 249 -23.78 13.18 -8.25
C ASN A 249 -23.66 14.69 -8.06
N VAL A 250 -23.98 15.45 -9.11
CA VAL A 250 -23.99 16.92 -9.07
C VAL A 250 -25.38 17.40 -9.42
N SER A 251 -25.96 18.22 -8.55
CA SER A 251 -27.25 18.88 -8.78
C SER A 251 -27.01 20.37 -8.94
N ILE A 252 -27.49 20.93 -10.05
CA ILE A 252 -27.39 22.35 -10.35
C ILE A 252 -28.80 22.92 -10.32
N THR A 253 -29.04 23.89 -9.44
CA THR A 253 -30.34 24.57 -9.27
C THR A 253 -30.32 26.00 -9.77
N THR A 254 -29.14 26.61 -9.96
CA THR A 254 -28.99 27.91 -10.61
C THR A 254 -27.82 27.88 -11.58
N LEU A 255 -28.03 28.41 -12.79
CA LEU A 255 -26.97 28.57 -13.80
C LEU A 255 -26.50 30.03 -13.77
N PRO A 256 -25.20 30.31 -13.58
CA PRO A 256 -24.70 31.67 -13.63
C PRO A 256 -24.93 32.28 -15.02
N GLY A 257 -25.63 33.42 -15.09
CA GLY A 257 -25.80 34.18 -16.33
C GLY A 257 -27.03 33.83 -17.19
N LEU A 258 -28.00 33.09 -16.65
CA LEU A 258 -29.35 32.96 -17.18
C LEU A 258 -30.37 33.67 -16.27
#